data_AF-A0A1E5PH40-F1
#
_entry.id   AF-A0A1E5PH40-F1
#
_cell.length_a   1.000
_cell.length_b   1.000
_cell.length_c   1.000
_cell.angle_alpha   90.00
_cell.angle_beta   90.00
_cell.angle_gamma   90.00
#
_symmetry.space_group_name_H-M   'P 1'
#
loop_
_entity.id
_entity.type
_entity.pdbx_description
1 polymer ?
#
loop_
_entity_poly.entity_id
_entity_poly.type
_entity_poly.pdbx_seq_one_letter_code
_entity_poly.pdbx_strand_id
1 'polypeptide(L)'
;MSVGLLARVYPAAEVDRAIAACGRSEQRSRLLPARLVLYFVLGLALFSPDPYLEVMRKMTFGLRQVGLMGAWREPAKSSIFLARRRLSWEPFRELFARSVVPLAEPSDTWAFWRGLRLMAVDGTCVDIADTPANDETFGRHGGRPKPGKRPYKRAAFPQARIVGLVECGTHIIVDAAITEYSTHETTAAKDLARSMGPEMLVLADRGYPGVDLWRVWSASGAQSAALYTERWEIETTFKELKAQQIGAGEVLASKTPDGVHQQLWGHLLVHYALRVHMLEAARANSKNLDPDRLSFMTCLRVARRITMMPPAAFPPSA
;
A
#
# COMPACT_ATOMS: atom_id res chain seq x y z
N MET A 1 8.33 14.15 11.76
CA MET A 1 7.45 13.28 10.98
C MET A 1 8.25 12.07 10.56
N SER A 2 7.99 10.91 11.17
CA SER A 2 8.93 9.76 11.19
C SER A 2 8.22 8.42 11.12
N VAL A 3 8.93 7.31 11.34
CA VAL A 3 8.35 6.00 11.71
C VAL A 3 7.26 6.11 12.81
N GLY A 4 7.31 7.16 13.65
CA GLY A 4 6.24 7.51 14.58
C GLY A 4 4.91 7.86 13.93
N LEU A 5 4.89 8.33 12.67
CA LEU A 5 3.67 8.42 11.87
C LEU A 5 3.07 7.04 11.64
N LEU A 6 3.89 6.06 11.21
CA LEU A 6 3.42 4.69 10.98
C LEU A 6 2.89 4.07 12.26
N ALA A 7 3.56 4.27 13.39
CA ALA A 7 3.08 3.77 14.69
C ALA A 7 1.86 4.52 15.24
N ARG A 8 1.60 5.75 14.78
CA ARG A 8 0.40 6.52 15.13
C ARG A 8 -0.80 6.07 14.30
N VAL A 9 -0.62 5.88 12.99
CA VAL A 9 -1.66 5.40 12.07
C VAL A 9 -1.94 3.91 12.30
N TYR A 10 -0.90 3.14 12.61
CA TYR A 10 -0.98 1.71 12.93
C TYR A 10 -0.47 1.49 14.36
N PRO A 11 -1.32 1.66 15.39
CA PRO A 11 -0.94 1.40 16.77
C PRO A 11 -0.47 -0.04 16.96
N ALA A 12 0.47 -0.25 17.91
CA ALA A 12 1.06 -1.56 18.16
C ALA A 12 0.01 -2.65 18.42
N ALA A 13 -1.08 -2.33 19.12
CA ALA A 13 -2.17 -3.26 19.37
C ALA A 13 -2.90 -3.72 18.10
N GLU A 14 -3.08 -2.85 17.11
CA GLU A 14 -3.69 -3.24 15.82
C GLU A 14 -2.73 -4.09 14.98
N VAL A 15 -1.45 -3.75 15.01
CA VAL A 15 -0.40 -4.56 14.37
C VAL A 15 -0.37 -5.96 14.97
N ASP A 16 -0.39 -6.08 16.29
CA ASP A 16 -0.41 -7.37 16.98
C ASP A 16 -1.69 -8.16 16.68
N ARG A 17 -2.85 -7.51 16.60
CA ARG A 17 -4.12 -8.14 16.19
C ARG A 17 -4.04 -8.69 14.77
N ALA A 18 -3.52 -7.93 13.81
CA ALA A 18 -3.36 -8.37 12.43
C ALA A 18 -2.40 -9.57 12.31
N ILE A 19 -1.29 -9.54 13.05
CA ILE A 19 -0.33 -10.65 13.11
C ILE A 19 -0.97 -11.91 13.70
N ALA A 20 -1.73 -11.76 14.79
CA ALA A 20 -2.41 -12.85 15.47
C ALA A 20 -3.51 -13.49 14.62
N ALA A 21 -4.30 -12.69 13.89
CA ALA A 21 -5.34 -13.17 12.99
C ALA A 21 -4.79 -14.07 11.88
N CYS A 22 -3.53 -13.86 11.46
CA CYS A 22 -2.85 -14.71 10.48
C CYS A 22 -2.07 -15.88 11.09
N GLY A 23 -2.13 -16.11 12.41
CA GLY A 23 -1.37 -17.16 13.09
C GLY A 23 0.16 -16.95 13.01
N ARG A 24 0.62 -15.70 12.84
CA ARG A 24 2.03 -15.35 12.69
C ARG A 24 2.66 -14.78 13.98
N SER A 25 1.94 -14.87 15.10
CA SER A 25 2.43 -14.46 16.42
C SER A 25 3.62 -15.31 16.84
N GLU A 26 4.55 -14.69 17.57
CA GLU A 26 5.72 -15.40 18.07
C GLU A 26 5.38 -16.20 19.33
N GLN A 27 5.95 -17.40 19.44
CA GLN A 27 5.86 -18.20 20.67
C GLN A 27 6.94 -17.82 21.69
N ARG A 28 8.04 -17.19 21.25
CA ARG A 28 9.12 -16.65 22.10
C ARG A 28 9.59 -15.33 21.52
N SER A 29 9.69 -14.29 22.36
CA SER A 29 10.26 -13.00 21.95
C SER A 29 11.73 -13.19 21.58
N ARG A 30 12.10 -12.88 20.33
CA ARG A 30 13.48 -12.93 19.81
C ARG A 30 13.97 -11.52 19.46
N LEU A 31 15.21 -11.40 18.99
CA LEU A 31 15.82 -10.14 18.53
C LEU A 31 14.99 -9.40 17.45
N LEU A 32 14.20 -10.14 16.67
CA LEU A 32 13.34 -9.62 15.60
C LEU A 32 11.90 -10.10 15.78
N PRO A 33 11.11 -9.45 16.66
CA PRO A 33 9.72 -9.82 16.84
C PRO A 33 8.86 -9.51 15.61
N ALA A 34 7.79 -10.27 15.39
CA ALA A 34 6.87 -10.11 14.25
C ALA A 34 6.41 -8.66 14.05
N ARG A 35 6.05 -7.95 15.13
CA ARG A 35 5.68 -6.53 15.10
C ARG A 35 6.82 -5.62 14.61
N LEU A 36 8.05 -5.84 15.11
CA LEU A 36 9.23 -5.09 14.65
C LEU A 36 9.49 -5.36 13.16
N VAL A 37 9.35 -6.61 12.72
CA VAL A 37 9.50 -6.99 11.32
C VAL A 37 8.42 -6.34 10.44
N LEU A 38 7.18 -6.23 10.94
CA LEU A 38 6.10 -5.55 10.22
C LEU A 38 6.41 -4.07 10.03
N TYR A 39 6.72 -3.34 11.12
CA TYR A 39 7.13 -1.93 11.00
C TYR A 39 8.40 -1.78 10.17
N PHE A 40 9.29 -2.77 10.17
CA PHE A 40 10.49 -2.76 9.33
C PHE A 40 10.15 -2.81 7.84
N VAL A 41 9.20 -3.64 7.44
CA VAL A 41 8.72 -3.67 6.04
C VAL A 41 8.01 -2.37 5.67
N LEU A 42 7.21 -1.79 6.57
CA LEU A 42 6.63 -0.46 6.34
C LEU A 42 7.73 0.61 6.23
N GLY A 43 8.80 0.49 7.03
CA GLY A 43 10.01 1.28 6.90
C GLY A 43 10.65 1.12 5.52
N LEU A 44 10.81 -0.10 5.01
CA LEU A 44 11.35 -0.33 3.66
C LEU A 44 10.51 0.38 2.59
N ALA A 45 9.18 0.31 2.70
CA ALA A 45 8.28 1.00 1.76
C ALA A 45 8.33 2.53 1.90
N LEU A 46 8.49 3.06 3.12
CA LEU A 46 8.63 4.50 3.37
C LEU A 46 9.98 5.03 2.90
N PHE A 47 11.07 4.29 3.11
CA PHE A 47 12.45 4.70 2.83
C PHE A 47 13.02 4.14 1.53
N SER A 48 12.20 3.57 0.63
CA SER A 48 12.64 3.14 -0.71
C SER A 48 13.41 4.28 -1.40
N PRO A 49 14.70 4.11 -1.79
CA PRO A 49 15.40 2.86 -2.14
C PRO A 49 16.43 2.32 -1.11
N ASP A 50 16.36 2.73 0.15
CA ASP A 50 17.41 2.45 1.13
C ASP A 50 17.69 0.93 1.36
N PRO A 51 18.97 0.54 1.58
CA PRO A 51 19.31 -0.82 1.97
C PRO A 51 18.71 -1.23 3.32
N TYR A 52 18.51 -2.53 3.53
CA TYR A 52 17.83 -3.05 4.73
C TYR A 52 18.45 -2.61 6.05
N LEU A 53 19.78 -2.64 6.15
CA LEU A 53 20.47 -2.22 7.36
C LEU A 53 20.35 -0.72 7.60
N GLU A 54 20.31 0.08 6.53
CA GLU A 54 20.13 1.53 6.66
C GLU A 54 18.71 1.86 7.16
N VAL A 55 17.69 1.17 6.66
CA VAL A 55 16.32 1.32 7.19
C VAL A 55 16.24 0.87 8.64
N MET A 56 16.89 -0.23 9.03
CA MET A 56 16.93 -0.69 10.42
C MET A 56 17.60 0.34 11.33
N ARG A 57 18.74 0.91 10.90
CA ARG A 57 19.41 2.00 11.63
C ARG A 57 18.51 3.20 11.76
N LYS A 58 17.86 3.64 10.68
CA LYS A 58 16.90 4.76 10.73
C LYS A 58 15.82 4.50 11.77
N MET A 59 15.16 3.34 11.74
CA MET A 59 14.10 3.02 12.71
C MET A 59 14.57 3.00 14.17
N THR A 60 15.78 2.50 14.41
CA THR A 60 16.33 2.34 15.76
C THR A 60 17.14 3.53 16.26
N PHE A 61 17.48 4.48 15.38
CA PHE A 61 18.35 5.62 15.68
C PHE A 61 17.85 6.41 16.89
N GLY A 62 16.58 6.84 16.87
CA GLY A 62 15.99 7.62 17.96
C GLY A 62 16.02 6.89 19.31
N LEU A 63 15.66 5.60 19.32
CA LEU A 63 15.66 4.77 20.52
C LEU A 63 17.07 4.56 21.09
N ARG A 64 18.08 4.45 20.21
CA ARG A 64 19.49 4.33 20.60
C ARG A 64 20.01 5.61 21.25
N GLN A 65 19.63 6.78 20.73
CA GLN A 65 20.04 8.08 21.29
C GLN A 65 19.49 8.31 22.70
N VAL A 66 18.27 7.84 22.98
CA VAL A 66 17.63 7.99 24.30
C VAL A 66 17.86 6.81 25.24
N GLY A 67 18.77 5.88 24.90
CA GLY A 67 19.14 4.75 25.77
C GLY A 67 18.08 3.64 25.93
N LEU A 68 17.01 3.66 25.14
CA LEU A 68 15.88 2.72 25.25
C LEU A 68 16.10 1.39 24.52
N MET A 69 17.30 1.17 23.97
CA MET A 69 17.63 -0.07 23.24
C MET A 69 18.12 -1.20 24.15
N GLY A 70 18.50 -0.92 25.40
CA GLY A 70 19.02 -1.92 26.33
C GLY A 70 20.14 -2.78 25.72
N ALA A 71 19.99 -4.11 25.77
CA ALA A 71 20.94 -5.08 25.20
C ALA A 71 20.72 -5.39 23.71
N TRP A 72 19.76 -4.74 23.04
CA TRP A 72 19.45 -5.03 21.65
C TRP A 72 20.63 -4.69 20.73
N ARG A 73 20.95 -5.61 19.82
CA ARG A 73 22.03 -5.48 18.83
C ARG A 73 21.48 -5.50 17.42
N GLU A 74 22.11 -4.76 16.52
CA GLU A 74 21.71 -4.74 15.11
C GLU A 74 21.79 -6.16 14.50
N PRO A 75 20.69 -6.70 13.98
CA PRO A 75 20.66 -8.05 13.43
C PRO A 75 21.36 -8.14 12.08
N ALA A 76 21.93 -9.31 11.78
CA ALA A 76 22.50 -9.58 10.46
C ALA A 76 21.42 -9.53 9.35
N LYS A 77 21.82 -9.14 8.15
CA LYS A 77 20.94 -9.09 6.96
C LYS A 77 20.20 -10.41 6.71
N SER A 78 20.88 -11.55 6.90
CA SER A 78 20.28 -12.89 6.77
C SER A 78 19.16 -13.14 7.80
N SER A 79 19.32 -12.64 9.03
CA SER A 79 18.30 -12.75 10.08
C SER A 79 17.06 -11.92 9.75
N ILE A 80 17.24 -10.70 9.22
CA ILE A 80 16.16 -9.85 8.75
C ILE A 80 15.39 -10.53 7.60
N PHE A 81 16.13 -11.10 6.63
CA PHE A 81 15.52 -11.82 5.52
C PHE A 81 14.68 -13.02 5.99
N LEU A 82 15.23 -13.85 6.89
CA LEU A 82 14.51 -15.00 7.44
C LEU A 82 13.28 -14.58 8.27
N ALA A 83 13.39 -13.51 9.05
CA ALA A 83 12.28 -12.99 9.85
C ALA A 83 11.13 -12.48 8.97
N ARG A 84 11.45 -11.77 7.88
CA ARG A 84 10.45 -11.33 6.88
C ARG A 84 9.76 -12.49 6.19
N ARG A 85 10.51 -13.54 5.85
CA ARG A 85 9.94 -14.76 5.25
C ARG A 85 9.02 -15.49 6.24
N ARG A 86 9.37 -15.51 7.54
CA ARG A 86 8.53 -16.09 8.59
C ARG A 86 7.22 -15.32 8.76
N LEU A 87 7.27 -13.98 8.72
CA LEU A 87 6.10 -13.12 8.85
C LEU A 87 5.16 -13.23 7.64
N SER A 88 5.72 -13.37 6.44
CA SER A 88 5.00 -13.41 5.16
C SER A 88 4.22 -12.12 4.88
N TRP A 89 3.27 -12.11 3.94
CA TRP A 89 2.56 -10.92 3.47
C TRP A 89 1.14 -10.78 4.05
N GLU A 90 0.53 -11.87 4.50
CA GLU A 90 -0.85 -11.94 4.98
C GLU A 90 -1.14 -10.93 6.11
N PRO A 91 -0.26 -10.73 7.12
CA PRO A 91 -0.49 -9.73 8.16
C PRO A 91 -0.59 -8.29 7.63
N PHE A 92 0.06 -7.99 6.49
CA PHE A 92 -0.01 -6.66 5.88
C PHE A 92 -1.35 -6.44 5.18
N ARG A 93 -1.87 -7.46 4.47
CA ARG A 93 -3.23 -7.42 3.92
C ARG A 93 -4.26 -7.29 5.04
N GLU A 94 -4.10 -8.05 6.11
CA GLU A 94 -5.00 -8.02 7.26
C GLU A 94 -4.99 -6.65 7.95
N LEU A 95 -3.80 -6.08 8.17
CA LEU A 95 -3.67 -4.73 8.73
C LEU A 95 -4.31 -3.68 7.81
N PHE A 96 -4.13 -3.81 6.50
CA PHE A 96 -4.75 -2.93 5.51
C PHE A 96 -6.28 -2.99 5.61
N ALA A 97 -6.86 -4.20 5.55
CA ALA A 97 -8.31 -4.40 5.65
C ALA A 97 -8.92 -3.89 6.96
N ARG A 98 -8.15 -3.88 8.05
CA ARG A 98 -8.59 -3.36 9.37
C ARG A 98 -8.46 -1.85 9.52
N SER A 99 -7.44 -1.26 8.91
CA SER A 99 -7.02 0.11 9.23
C SER A 99 -7.47 1.12 8.19
N VAL A 100 -7.61 0.70 6.93
CA VAL A 100 -7.90 1.60 5.83
C VAL A 100 -9.39 1.85 5.74
N VAL A 101 -9.76 3.13 5.76
CA VAL A 101 -11.12 3.62 5.60
C VAL A 101 -11.10 4.89 4.73
N PRO A 102 -12.21 5.21 4.03
CA PRO A 102 -12.37 6.53 3.41
C PRO A 102 -12.23 7.63 4.48
N LEU A 103 -11.55 8.74 4.16
CA LEU A 103 -11.25 9.79 5.15
C LEU A 103 -12.07 11.06 4.98
N ALA A 104 -12.60 11.33 3.79
CA ALA A 104 -13.43 12.52 3.61
C ALA A 104 -14.68 12.45 4.50
N GLU A 105 -15.03 13.53 5.16
CA GLU A 105 -16.26 13.64 5.94
C GLU A 105 -17.38 14.19 5.06
N PRO A 106 -18.68 13.93 5.34
CA PRO A 106 -19.77 14.50 4.54
C PRO A 106 -19.75 16.04 4.43
N SER A 107 -19.07 16.73 5.36
CA SER A 107 -18.82 18.18 5.31
C SER A 107 -17.75 18.59 4.29
N ASP A 108 -16.89 17.66 3.85
CA ASP A 108 -15.86 17.87 2.84
C ASP A 108 -16.50 17.87 1.43
N THR A 109 -17.25 18.92 1.09
CA THR A 109 -18.07 18.97 -0.13
C THR A 109 -17.31 18.74 -1.44
N TRP A 110 -15.98 18.91 -1.45
CA TRP A 110 -15.10 18.63 -2.59
C TRP A 110 -14.93 17.13 -2.88
N ALA A 111 -15.19 16.25 -1.91
CA ALA A 111 -15.11 14.79 -2.09
C ALA A 111 -16.46 14.14 -2.44
N PHE A 112 -17.54 14.92 -2.54
CA PHE A 112 -18.90 14.40 -2.69
C PHE A 112 -19.64 15.08 -3.84
N TRP A 113 -20.42 14.29 -4.58
CA TRP A 113 -21.35 14.80 -5.57
C TRP A 113 -22.78 14.42 -5.18
N ARG A 114 -23.63 15.43 -4.95
CA ARG A 114 -25.03 15.25 -4.52
C ARG A 114 -25.18 14.32 -3.31
N GLY A 115 -24.26 14.42 -2.36
CA GLY A 115 -24.25 13.60 -1.14
C GLY A 115 -23.58 12.23 -1.30
N LEU A 116 -23.19 11.83 -2.51
CA LEU A 116 -22.48 10.57 -2.76
C LEU A 116 -20.97 10.81 -2.76
N ARG A 117 -20.24 9.99 -2.01
CA ARG A 117 -18.77 10.01 -1.96
C ARG A 117 -18.21 9.64 -3.33
N LEU A 118 -17.36 10.48 -3.88
CA LEU A 118 -16.70 10.24 -5.15
C LEU A 118 -15.61 9.19 -4.99
N MET A 119 -15.80 8.07 -5.68
CA MET A 119 -14.87 6.95 -5.71
C MET A 119 -14.42 6.70 -7.15
N ALA A 120 -13.23 6.14 -7.36
CA ALA A 120 -12.76 5.69 -8.65
C ALA A 120 -12.21 4.26 -8.58
N VAL A 121 -12.35 3.50 -9.67
CA VAL A 121 -11.71 2.20 -9.83
C VAL A 121 -10.84 2.21 -11.07
N ASP A 122 -9.59 1.80 -10.92
CA ASP A 122 -8.64 1.64 -12.00
C ASP A 122 -7.53 0.66 -11.64
N GLY A 123 -6.80 0.19 -12.65
CA GLY A 123 -5.70 -0.75 -12.53
C GLY A 123 -4.35 -0.14 -12.89
N THR A 124 -3.28 -0.67 -12.31
CA THR A 124 -1.92 -0.35 -12.72
C THR A 124 -0.99 -1.56 -12.54
N CYS A 125 0.09 -1.61 -13.32
CA CYS A 125 1.10 -2.67 -13.22
C CYS A 125 2.41 -2.15 -12.64
N VAL A 126 3.08 -2.95 -11.81
CA VAL A 126 4.42 -2.65 -11.28
C VAL A 126 5.40 -3.73 -11.73
N ASP A 127 6.56 -3.33 -12.21
CA ASP A 127 7.61 -4.27 -12.61
C ASP A 127 8.22 -4.91 -11.36
N ILE A 128 8.46 -6.22 -11.42
CA ILE A 128 9.00 -7.01 -10.30
C ILE A 128 10.24 -7.78 -10.73
N ALA A 129 11.09 -8.15 -9.77
CA ALA A 129 12.38 -8.77 -10.08
C ALA A 129 12.24 -9.99 -11.00
N ASP A 130 13.07 -10.04 -12.04
CA ASP A 130 13.09 -11.15 -12.99
C ASP A 130 13.67 -12.40 -12.33
N THR A 131 12.76 -13.28 -11.91
CA THR A 131 13.09 -14.61 -11.38
C THR A 131 12.08 -15.61 -11.91
N PRO A 132 12.45 -16.90 -12.06
CA PRO A 132 11.51 -17.92 -12.52
C PRO A 132 10.23 -17.97 -11.69
N ALA A 133 10.33 -17.88 -10.35
CA ALA A 133 9.18 -17.91 -9.47
C ALA A 133 8.23 -16.71 -9.65
N ASN A 134 8.78 -15.50 -9.82
CA ASN A 134 7.95 -14.31 -10.09
C ASN A 134 7.33 -14.36 -11.49
N ASP A 135 8.07 -14.80 -12.51
CA ASP A 135 7.56 -14.92 -13.88
C ASP A 135 6.44 -15.96 -13.99
N GLU A 136 6.58 -17.08 -13.27
CA GLU A 136 5.55 -18.11 -13.19
C GLU A 136 4.30 -17.61 -12.47
N THR A 137 4.46 -16.87 -11.36
CA THR A 137 3.32 -16.44 -10.53
C THR A 137 2.59 -15.23 -11.09
N PHE A 138 3.29 -14.24 -11.66
CA PHE A 138 2.69 -12.98 -12.08
C PHE A 138 2.61 -12.80 -13.60
N GLY A 139 3.46 -13.48 -14.37
CA GLY A 139 3.50 -13.34 -15.82
C GLY A 139 3.98 -11.97 -16.32
N ARG A 140 3.92 -11.76 -17.65
CA ARG A 140 4.41 -10.56 -18.33
C ARG A 140 3.46 -10.06 -19.40
N HIS A 141 3.52 -8.76 -19.67
CA HIS A 141 2.97 -8.19 -20.90
C HIS A 141 3.59 -8.85 -22.15
N GLY A 142 2.73 -9.18 -23.13
CA GLY A 142 3.09 -9.90 -24.35
C GLY A 142 2.90 -11.42 -24.28
N GLY A 143 2.57 -11.97 -23.10
CA GLY A 143 2.27 -13.38 -22.89
C GLY A 143 3.45 -14.33 -23.11
N ARG A 144 3.20 -15.64 -23.04
CA ARG A 144 4.18 -16.66 -23.45
C ARG A 144 4.21 -16.75 -24.99
N PRO A 145 5.38 -16.98 -25.60
CA PRO A 145 5.47 -17.21 -27.04
C PRO A 145 4.54 -18.37 -27.44
N LYS A 146 3.62 -18.13 -28.37
CA LYS A 146 2.81 -19.20 -28.98
C LYS A 146 3.61 -19.82 -30.15
N PRO A 147 3.70 -21.15 -30.26
CA PRO A 147 4.34 -21.80 -31.41
C PRO A 147 3.74 -21.27 -32.72
N GLY A 148 4.60 -20.87 -33.66
CA GLY A 148 4.19 -20.41 -34.99
C GLY A 148 3.67 -18.96 -35.10
N LYS A 149 3.67 -18.15 -34.03
CA LYS A 149 3.36 -16.70 -34.12
C LYS A 149 4.61 -15.86 -33.92
N ARG A 150 4.70 -14.72 -34.64
CA ARG A 150 5.74 -13.70 -34.38
C ARG A 150 5.68 -13.32 -32.89
N PRO A 151 6.79 -13.37 -32.16
CA PRO A 151 6.79 -13.01 -30.75
C PRO A 151 6.36 -11.55 -30.62
N TYR A 152 5.31 -11.31 -29.83
CA TYR A 152 4.99 -9.96 -29.38
C TYR A 152 6.19 -9.43 -28.58
N LYS A 153 6.41 -8.11 -28.56
CA LYS A 153 7.50 -7.51 -27.75
C LYS A 153 7.20 -7.80 -26.27
N ARG A 154 7.81 -8.85 -25.74
CA ARG A 154 7.65 -9.31 -24.36
C ARG A 154 8.27 -8.27 -23.42
N ALA A 155 7.58 -7.96 -22.33
CA ALA A 155 8.15 -7.07 -21.32
C ALA A 155 9.44 -7.65 -20.72
N ALA A 156 10.38 -6.75 -20.43
CA ALA A 156 11.69 -7.11 -19.86
C ALA A 156 11.57 -7.73 -18.46
N PHE A 157 10.51 -7.37 -17.71
CA PHE A 157 10.26 -7.85 -16.36
C PHE A 157 8.85 -8.47 -16.26
N PRO A 158 8.63 -9.43 -15.33
CA PRO A 158 7.29 -9.78 -14.88
C PRO A 158 6.62 -8.58 -14.21
N GLN A 159 5.29 -8.61 -14.14
CA GLN A 159 4.50 -7.47 -13.65
C GLN A 159 3.39 -7.93 -12.70
N ALA A 160 3.32 -7.32 -11.53
CA ALA A 160 2.19 -7.47 -10.64
C ALA A 160 1.14 -6.39 -10.97
N ARG A 161 -0.14 -6.78 -11.05
CA ARG A 161 -1.25 -5.86 -11.26
C ARG A 161 -1.85 -5.48 -9.91
N ILE A 162 -2.15 -4.21 -9.75
CA ILE A 162 -2.90 -3.65 -8.61
C ILE A 162 -4.15 -3.01 -9.18
N VAL A 163 -5.32 -3.39 -8.70
CA VAL A 163 -6.59 -2.71 -8.99
C VAL A 163 -7.09 -2.10 -7.70
N GLY A 164 -7.30 -0.78 -7.69
CA GLY A 164 -7.63 -0.03 -6.49
C GLY A 164 -9.02 0.58 -6.56
N LEU A 165 -9.70 0.62 -5.42
CA LEU A 165 -10.85 1.49 -5.16
C LEU A 165 -10.32 2.73 -4.44
N VAL A 166 -10.43 3.90 -5.07
CA VAL A 166 -9.85 5.14 -4.58
C VAL A 166 -10.93 6.13 -4.19
N GLU A 167 -10.82 6.76 -3.03
CA GLU A 167 -11.57 7.97 -2.69
C GLU A 167 -10.96 9.15 -3.44
N CYS A 168 -11.69 9.73 -4.40
CA CYS A 168 -11.13 10.72 -5.33
C CYS A 168 -10.55 11.93 -4.59
N GLY A 169 -11.32 12.56 -3.71
CA GLY A 169 -10.88 13.82 -3.10
C GLY A 169 -9.69 13.70 -2.13
N THR A 170 -9.48 12.55 -1.48
CA THR A 170 -8.32 12.38 -0.57
C THR A 170 -7.20 11.57 -1.21
N HIS A 171 -7.49 11.00 -2.38
CA HIS A 171 -6.65 10.07 -3.15
C HIS A 171 -6.32 8.80 -2.37
N ILE A 172 -7.17 8.35 -1.45
CA ILE A 172 -6.88 7.16 -0.66
C ILE A 172 -7.30 5.91 -1.39
N ILE A 173 -6.39 4.94 -1.53
CA ILE A 173 -6.72 3.59 -1.98
C ILE A 173 -7.40 2.88 -0.80
N VAL A 174 -8.73 2.87 -0.80
CA VAL A 174 -9.58 2.31 0.27
C VAL A 174 -9.60 0.78 0.22
N ASP A 175 -9.54 0.22 -0.98
CA ASP A 175 -9.41 -1.23 -1.18
C ASP A 175 -8.52 -1.55 -2.38
N ALA A 176 -7.87 -2.71 -2.37
CA ALA A 176 -7.01 -3.15 -3.45
C ALA A 176 -7.08 -4.66 -3.69
N ALA A 177 -6.98 -5.04 -4.96
CA ALA A 177 -6.71 -6.40 -5.42
C ALA A 177 -5.33 -6.45 -6.07
N ILE A 178 -4.48 -7.38 -5.63
CA ILE A 178 -3.17 -7.63 -6.23
C ILE A 178 -3.25 -8.95 -6.98
N THR A 179 -2.99 -8.94 -8.28
CA THR A 179 -3.14 -10.10 -9.16
C THR A 179 -1.95 -10.27 -10.08
N GLU A 180 -1.89 -11.42 -10.74
CA GLU A 180 -1.05 -11.62 -11.91
C GLU A 180 -1.43 -10.66 -13.06
N TYR A 181 -0.50 -10.45 -13.98
CA TYR A 181 -0.66 -9.57 -15.14
C TYR A 181 -1.83 -9.99 -16.05
N SER A 182 -2.01 -11.30 -16.24
CA SER A 182 -3.03 -11.90 -17.12
C SER A 182 -4.46 -11.74 -16.60
N THR A 183 -4.63 -11.47 -15.31
CA THR A 183 -5.95 -11.17 -14.76
C THR A 183 -6.40 -9.82 -15.30
N HIS A 184 -7.55 -9.81 -15.98
CA HIS A 184 -8.17 -8.58 -16.47
C HIS A 184 -8.57 -7.69 -15.29
N GLU A 185 -8.36 -6.38 -15.43
CA GLU A 185 -8.67 -5.38 -14.40
C GLU A 185 -10.13 -5.47 -13.95
N THR A 186 -11.06 -5.70 -14.88
CA THR A 186 -12.49 -5.88 -14.60
C THR A 186 -12.79 -7.11 -13.75
N THR A 187 -11.99 -8.18 -13.86
CA THR A 187 -12.14 -9.37 -13.02
C THR A 187 -11.69 -9.06 -11.60
N ALA A 188 -10.51 -8.46 -11.45
CA ALA A 188 -9.98 -8.07 -10.15
C ALA A 188 -10.85 -7.00 -9.46
N ALA A 189 -11.49 -6.12 -10.23
CA ALA A 189 -12.38 -5.08 -9.71
C ALA A 189 -13.68 -5.61 -9.09
N LYS A 190 -14.08 -6.86 -9.39
CA LYS A 190 -15.23 -7.50 -8.72
C LYS A 190 -14.97 -7.71 -7.23
N ASP A 191 -13.71 -8.02 -6.88
CA ASP A 191 -13.32 -8.27 -5.50
C ASP A 191 -13.48 -7.02 -4.63
N LEU A 192 -13.37 -5.82 -5.22
CA LEU A 192 -13.49 -4.53 -4.53
C LEU A 192 -14.94 -4.20 -4.13
N ALA A 193 -15.94 -4.93 -4.65
CA ALA A 193 -17.34 -4.72 -4.31
C ALA A 193 -17.64 -4.91 -2.81
N ARG A 194 -16.81 -5.68 -2.10
CA ARG A 194 -16.87 -5.85 -0.63
C ARG A 194 -16.69 -4.54 0.15
N SER A 195 -16.10 -3.53 -0.49
CA SER A 195 -15.77 -2.23 0.10
C SER A 195 -16.59 -1.10 -0.53
N MET A 196 -17.58 -1.43 -1.38
CA MET A 196 -18.51 -0.49 -1.98
C MET A 196 -19.82 -0.43 -1.18
N GLY A 197 -20.49 0.72 -1.18
CA GLY A 197 -21.74 0.90 -0.47
C GLY A 197 -22.64 1.98 -1.09
N PRO A 198 -23.89 2.13 -0.58
CA PRO A 198 -24.92 3.00 -1.17
C PRO A 198 -24.58 4.49 -1.16
N GLU A 199 -23.70 4.91 -0.26
CA GLU A 199 -23.23 6.30 -0.14
C GLU A 199 -22.12 6.64 -1.14
N MET A 200 -21.76 5.74 -2.07
CA MET A 200 -20.65 5.92 -3.01
C MET A 200 -21.14 6.09 -4.45
N LEU A 201 -20.50 7.02 -5.16
CA LEU A 201 -20.53 7.14 -6.62
C LEU A 201 -19.19 6.65 -7.17
N VAL A 202 -19.17 5.45 -7.74
CA VAL A 202 -17.97 4.80 -8.29
C VAL A 202 -17.81 5.15 -9.77
N LEU A 203 -16.68 5.79 -10.07
CA LEU A 203 -16.24 6.20 -11.40
C LEU A 203 -15.29 5.16 -11.98
N ALA A 204 -15.48 4.81 -13.25
CA ALA A 204 -14.60 3.87 -13.95
C ALA A 204 -14.39 4.31 -15.40
N ASP A 205 -13.26 3.92 -16.00
CA ASP A 205 -12.99 4.19 -17.42
C ASP A 205 -13.92 3.38 -18.35
N ARG A 206 -14.03 3.80 -19.61
CA ARG A 206 -14.73 3.11 -20.70
C ARG A 206 -14.29 1.66 -20.90
N GLY A 207 -13.12 1.27 -20.40
CA GLY A 207 -12.58 -0.10 -20.37
C GLY A 207 -13.22 -1.04 -19.33
N TYR A 208 -14.13 -0.54 -18.48
CA TYR A 208 -14.93 -1.34 -17.53
C TYR A 208 -16.37 -1.73 -18.00
N PRO A 209 -16.67 -2.00 -19.30
CA PRO A 209 -18.04 -2.26 -19.74
C PRO A 209 -18.32 -3.76 -19.65
N GLY A 210 -18.58 -4.25 -18.45
CA GLY A 210 -19.15 -5.59 -18.26
C GLY A 210 -20.47 -5.46 -17.54
N VAL A 211 -21.58 -5.87 -18.17
CA VAL A 211 -22.90 -5.95 -17.50
C VAL A 211 -22.77 -6.70 -16.17
N ASP A 212 -21.94 -7.73 -16.12
CA ASP A 212 -21.68 -8.50 -14.90
C ASP A 212 -20.96 -7.70 -13.81
N LEU A 213 -19.99 -6.85 -14.18
CA LEU A 213 -19.31 -6.00 -13.21
C LEU A 213 -20.26 -4.95 -12.64
N TRP A 214 -21.02 -4.29 -13.51
CA TRP A 214 -22.02 -3.29 -13.11
C TRP A 214 -23.12 -3.90 -12.25
N ARG A 215 -23.52 -5.16 -12.51
CA ARG A 215 -24.46 -5.90 -11.64
C ARG A 215 -23.88 -6.14 -10.26
N VAL A 216 -22.62 -6.59 -10.16
CA VAL A 216 -21.96 -6.82 -8.87
C VAL A 216 -21.86 -5.51 -8.07
N TRP A 217 -21.46 -4.41 -8.71
CA TRP A 217 -21.37 -3.11 -8.04
C TRP A 217 -22.74 -2.56 -7.66
N SER A 218 -23.73 -2.65 -8.55
CA SER A 218 -25.10 -2.21 -8.23
C SER A 218 -25.71 -3.02 -7.09
N ALA A 219 -25.38 -4.32 -7.00
CA ALA A 219 -25.81 -5.17 -5.89
C ALA A 219 -25.19 -4.75 -4.53
N SER A 220 -24.04 -4.07 -4.52
CA SER A 220 -23.48 -3.45 -3.30
C SER A 220 -24.24 -2.17 -2.88
N GLY A 221 -25.15 -1.68 -3.72
CA GLY A 221 -25.90 -0.43 -3.51
C GLY A 221 -25.21 0.81 -4.08
N ALA A 222 -23.93 0.74 -4.45
CA ALA A 222 -23.19 1.86 -5.02
C ALA A 222 -23.78 2.35 -6.36
N GLN A 223 -23.76 3.66 -6.56
CA GLN A 223 -24.09 4.26 -7.86
C GLN A 223 -22.83 4.22 -8.74
N SER A 224 -22.99 3.93 -10.03
CA SER A 224 -21.87 3.85 -10.97
C SER A 224 -22.06 4.83 -12.12
N ALA A 225 -21.01 5.57 -12.48
CA ALA A 225 -21.06 6.49 -13.61
C ALA A 225 -19.75 6.45 -14.41
N ALA A 226 -19.86 6.45 -15.73
CA ALA A 226 -18.72 6.62 -16.63
C ALA A 226 -18.42 8.12 -16.83
N LEU A 227 -18.00 8.81 -15.76
CA LEU A 227 -17.60 10.22 -15.82
C LEU A 227 -16.08 10.33 -15.88
N TYR A 228 -15.58 11.13 -16.83
CA TYR A 228 -14.17 11.09 -17.23
C TYR A 228 -13.26 12.04 -16.43
N THR A 229 -13.80 13.15 -15.90
CA THR A 229 -12.99 14.21 -15.28
C THR A 229 -12.48 13.84 -13.89
N GLU A 230 -13.39 13.54 -12.95
CA GLU A 230 -13.05 13.13 -11.57
C GLU A 230 -12.37 11.75 -11.49
N ARG A 231 -12.42 10.97 -12.58
CA ARG A 231 -11.67 9.70 -12.68
C ARG A 231 -10.16 9.95 -12.69
N TRP A 232 -9.69 11.05 -13.29
CA TRP A 232 -8.24 11.29 -13.45
C TRP A 232 -7.48 11.32 -12.12
N GLU A 233 -8.14 11.57 -10.99
CA GLU A 233 -7.49 11.54 -9.68
C GLU A 233 -6.94 10.17 -9.29
N ILE A 234 -7.49 9.08 -9.83
CA ILE A 234 -6.90 7.75 -9.63
C ILE A 234 -5.55 7.60 -10.31
N GLU A 235 -5.33 8.26 -11.45
CA GLU A 235 -4.03 8.25 -12.12
C GLU A 235 -2.99 9.03 -11.30
N THR A 236 -3.41 10.16 -10.70
CA THR A 236 -2.59 10.89 -9.72
C THR A 236 -2.24 10.00 -8.53
N THR A 237 -3.21 9.27 -7.99
CA THR A 237 -3.02 8.33 -6.88
C THR A 237 -2.02 7.22 -7.24
N PHE A 238 -2.15 6.59 -8.41
CA PHE A 238 -1.19 5.57 -8.85
C PHE A 238 0.18 6.14 -9.20
N LYS A 239 0.27 7.39 -9.66
CA LYS A 239 1.54 8.09 -9.84
C LYS A 239 2.24 8.29 -8.50
N GLU A 240 1.53 8.57 -7.42
CA GLU A 240 2.12 8.66 -6.08
C GLU A 240 2.69 7.33 -5.62
N LEU A 241 1.93 6.26 -5.77
CA LEU A 241 2.38 4.92 -5.40
C LEU A 241 3.60 4.49 -6.22
N LYS A 242 3.50 4.53 -7.55
CA LYS A 242 4.51 3.97 -8.46
C LYS A 242 5.68 4.90 -8.70
N ALA A 243 5.43 6.15 -9.06
CA ALA A 243 6.51 7.04 -9.49
C ALA A 243 7.20 7.75 -8.32
N GLN A 244 6.44 8.08 -7.26
CA GLN A 244 6.94 8.91 -6.17
C GLN A 244 7.41 8.09 -4.96
N GLN A 245 6.62 7.10 -4.54
CA GLN A 245 6.93 6.27 -3.37
C GLN A 245 7.84 5.09 -3.71
N ILE A 246 7.47 4.28 -4.72
CA ILE A 246 8.30 3.16 -5.21
C ILE A 246 9.52 3.70 -5.96
N GLY A 247 9.28 4.56 -6.95
CA GLY A 247 10.29 5.20 -7.79
C GLY A 247 9.98 4.98 -9.27
N ALA A 248 10.09 6.03 -10.08
CA ALA A 248 9.75 5.96 -11.50
C ALA A 248 10.65 4.96 -12.25
N GLY A 249 10.04 3.89 -12.79
CA GLY A 249 10.75 2.83 -13.51
C GLY A 249 11.49 1.84 -12.61
N GLU A 250 11.31 1.92 -11.29
CA GLU A 250 11.93 0.99 -10.35
C GLU A 250 11.25 -0.39 -10.37
N VAL A 251 12.08 -1.42 -10.25
CA VAL A 251 11.65 -2.82 -10.20
C VAL A 251 11.61 -3.25 -8.74
N LEU A 252 10.49 -3.81 -8.28
CA LEU A 252 10.41 -4.31 -6.90
C LEU A 252 11.45 -5.41 -6.65
N ALA A 253 12.27 -5.21 -5.63
CA ALA A 253 13.49 -5.99 -5.42
C ALA A 253 13.27 -7.43 -4.91
N SER A 254 12.03 -7.84 -4.57
CA SER A 254 11.78 -9.20 -4.07
C SER A 254 11.92 -10.23 -5.18
N LYS A 255 12.73 -11.24 -4.90
CA LYS A 255 12.95 -12.42 -5.76
C LYS A 255 11.96 -13.56 -5.52
N THR A 256 10.94 -13.33 -4.68
CA THR A 256 9.94 -14.34 -4.31
C THR A 256 8.53 -13.74 -4.39
N PRO A 257 7.51 -14.51 -4.79
CA PRO A 257 6.15 -13.99 -4.89
C PRO A 257 5.57 -13.45 -3.59
N ASP A 258 5.79 -14.15 -2.48
CA ASP A 258 5.35 -13.68 -1.15
C ASP A 258 6.01 -12.34 -0.78
N GLY A 259 7.30 -12.19 -1.08
CA GLY A 259 8.00 -10.94 -0.84
C GLY A 259 7.58 -9.79 -1.77
N VAL A 260 7.01 -10.10 -2.95
CA VAL A 260 6.39 -9.10 -3.84
C VAL A 260 5.09 -8.61 -3.21
N HIS A 261 4.19 -9.53 -2.83
CA HIS A 261 2.96 -9.17 -2.11
C HIS A 261 3.25 -8.37 -0.84
N GLN A 262 4.24 -8.79 -0.06
CA GLN A 262 4.67 -8.10 1.16
C GLN A 262 5.10 -6.66 0.87
N GLN A 263 5.87 -6.41 -0.21
CA GLN A 263 6.27 -5.06 -0.60
C GLN A 263 5.08 -4.23 -1.05
N LEU A 264 4.21 -4.79 -1.88
CA LEU A 264 3.04 -4.08 -2.41
C LEU A 264 2.07 -3.67 -1.30
N TRP A 265 1.71 -4.58 -0.39
CA TRP A 265 0.89 -4.23 0.78
C TRP A 265 1.58 -3.22 1.71
N GLY A 266 2.90 -3.34 1.88
CA GLY A 266 3.68 -2.34 2.62
C GLY A 266 3.60 -0.95 1.99
N HIS A 267 3.66 -0.87 0.65
CA HIS A 267 3.52 0.39 -0.07
C HIS A 267 2.12 1.00 0.07
N LEU A 268 1.06 0.18 -0.05
CA LEU A 268 -0.33 0.62 0.15
C LEU A 268 -0.56 1.17 1.57
N LEU A 269 -0.07 0.47 2.59
CA LEU A 269 -0.15 0.94 3.99
C LEU A 269 0.63 2.24 4.21
N VAL A 270 1.81 2.39 3.64
CA VAL A 270 2.58 3.64 3.77
C VAL A 270 1.88 4.79 3.03
N HIS A 271 1.31 4.54 1.85
CA HIS A 271 0.55 5.52 1.09
C HIS A 271 -0.65 6.03 1.91
N TYR A 272 -1.44 5.12 2.49
CA TYR A 272 -2.53 5.49 3.40
C TYR A 272 -2.05 6.35 4.57
N ALA A 273 -0.98 5.94 5.26
CA ALA A 273 -0.46 6.70 6.40
C ALA A 273 0.02 8.11 6.03
N LEU A 274 0.59 8.28 4.83
CA LEU A 274 0.96 9.60 4.32
C LEU A 274 -0.26 10.44 3.99
N ARG A 275 -1.32 9.85 3.40
CA ARG A 275 -2.57 10.55 3.09
C ARG A 275 -3.36 10.94 4.33
N VAL A 276 -3.42 10.10 5.36
CA VAL A 276 -3.94 10.46 6.70
C VAL A 276 -3.22 11.70 7.22
N HIS A 277 -1.88 11.69 7.15
CA HIS A 277 -1.11 12.83 7.65
C HIS A 277 -1.32 14.11 6.84
N MET A 278 -1.41 14.01 5.51
CA MET A 278 -1.68 15.15 4.65
C MET A 278 -3.04 15.78 4.98
N LEU A 279 -4.08 14.96 5.14
CA LEU A 279 -5.42 15.45 5.48
C LEU A 279 -5.44 16.12 6.85
N GLU A 280 -4.82 15.54 7.87
CA GLU A 280 -4.68 16.17 9.18
C GLU A 280 -3.96 17.52 9.09
N ALA A 281 -2.87 17.60 8.31
CA ALA A 281 -2.12 18.84 8.12
C ALA A 281 -2.93 19.90 7.36
N ALA A 282 -3.75 19.48 6.39
CA ALA A 282 -4.65 20.35 5.64
C ALA A 282 -5.72 20.96 6.56
N ARG A 283 -6.35 20.13 7.40
CA ARG A 283 -7.38 20.53 8.39
C ARG A 283 -6.82 21.39 9.51
N ALA A 284 -5.59 21.15 9.96
CA ALA A 284 -4.94 21.96 10.99
C ALA A 284 -4.50 23.35 10.48
N ASN A 285 -4.53 23.59 9.17
CA ASN A 285 -4.20 24.89 8.60
C ASN A 285 -5.37 25.86 8.80
N SER A 286 -5.08 27.07 9.29
CA SER A 286 -6.07 28.13 9.56
C SER A 286 -6.92 28.55 8.36
N LYS A 287 -6.51 28.18 7.13
CA LYS A 287 -7.25 28.44 5.89
C LYS A 287 -8.09 27.25 5.40
N ASN A 288 -8.16 26.15 6.15
CA ASN A 288 -8.80 24.89 5.77
C ASN A 288 -8.52 24.53 4.29
N LEU A 289 -7.23 24.33 4.01
CA LEU A 289 -6.76 24.12 2.63
C LEU A 289 -7.29 22.78 2.11
N ASP A 290 -7.68 22.76 0.85
CA ASP A 290 -7.91 21.54 0.10
C ASP A 290 -6.65 20.63 0.14
N PRO A 291 -6.78 19.34 0.52
CA PRO A 291 -5.67 18.39 0.57
C PRO A 291 -4.84 18.30 -0.71
N ASP A 292 -5.44 18.51 -1.89
CA ASP A 292 -4.75 18.41 -3.18
C ASP A 292 -3.76 19.56 -3.41
N ARG A 293 -3.88 20.63 -2.61
CA ARG A 293 -2.90 21.72 -2.60
C ARG A 293 -1.64 21.36 -1.84
N LEU A 294 -1.64 20.25 -1.07
CA LEU A 294 -0.45 19.74 -0.40
C LEU A 294 0.29 18.77 -1.33
N SER A 295 1.58 19.02 -1.53
CA SER A 295 2.43 18.16 -2.34
C SER A 295 2.73 16.83 -1.63
N PHE A 296 2.28 15.71 -2.19
CA PHE A 296 2.63 14.36 -1.70
C PHE A 296 4.13 14.15 -1.58
N MET A 297 4.91 14.56 -2.58
CA MET A 297 6.38 14.51 -2.54
C MET A 297 6.99 15.30 -1.38
N THR A 298 6.39 16.44 -1.03
CA THR A 298 6.82 17.23 0.12
C THR A 298 6.52 16.49 1.42
N CYS A 299 5.30 15.93 1.56
CA CYS A 299 4.93 15.09 2.70
C CYS A 299 5.88 13.88 2.85
N LEU A 300 6.10 13.12 1.77
CA LEU A 300 7.00 11.97 1.75
C LEU A 300 8.43 12.35 2.14
N ARG A 301 8.97 13.46 1.61
CA ARG A 301 10.32 13.95 1.95
C ARG A 301 10.42 14.34 3.42
N VAL A 302 9.39 14.98 3.98
CA VAL A 302 9.35 15.33 5.40
C VAL A 302 9.23 14.08 6.27
N ALA A 303 8.42 13.09 5.87
CA ALA A 303 8.27 11.82 6.57
C ALA A 303 9.57 11.00 6.60
N ARG A 304 10.40 11.13 5.56
CA ARG A 304 11.72 10.50 5.46
C ARG A 304 12.82 11.19 6.28
N ARG A 305 12.62 12.42 6.76
CA ARG A 305 13.68 13.21 7.43
C ARG A 305 13.82 12.92 8.92
N ILE A 306 12.78 12.47 9.60
CA ILE A 306 12.83 12.22 11.05
C ILE A 306 12.64 10.73 11.23
N THR A 307 13.44 10.06 12.05
CA THR A 307 13.48 8.59 12.12
C THR A 307 13.44 8.12 13.57
N MET A 308 12.40 8.55 14.29
CA MET A 308 12.13 8.05 15.64
C MET A 308 10.90 7.15 15.62
N MET A 309 11.12 5.88 15.98
CA MET A 309 10.05 4.94 16.33
C MET A 309 9.67 5.15 17.80
N PRO A 310 8.37 5.20 18.15
CA PRO A 310 7.97 5.39 19.54
C PRO A 310 8.29 4.14 20.36
N PRO A 311 8.63 4.28 21.64
CA PRO A 311 8.98 3.15 22.50
C PRO A 311 7.91 2.05 22.54
N ALA A 312 6.63 2.40 22.43
CA ALA A 312 5.53 1.42 22.41
C ALA A 312 5.47 0.56 21.13
N ALA A 313 6.00 1.04 20.01
CA ALA A 313 6.04 0.29 18.75
C ALA A 313 7.25 -0.65 18.70
N PHE A 314 8.32 -0.32 19.43
CA PHE A 314 9.44 -1.21 19.65
C PHE A 314 9.10 -2.16 20.79
N PRO A 315 9.19 -3.49 20.63
CA PRO A 315 8.84 -4.40 21.72
C PRO A 315 9.75 -4.22 22.94
N PRO A 316 9.19 -3.95 24.14
CA PRO A 316 9.97 -3.90 25.36
C PRO A 316 10.16 -5.32 25.88
N SER A 317 11.25 -5.97 25.45
CA SER A 317 11.97 -7.04 26.17
C SER A 317 12.92 -7.73 25.19
N ALA A 318 14.19 -7.33 25.23
CA ALA A 318 15.27 -8.26 24.93
C ALA A 318 15.33 -9.34 26.02
#